data_AF-A0A1D8JGB0-F1
#
_entry.id   AF-A0A1D8JGB0-F1
#
_cell.length_a   1.000
_cell.length_b   1.000
_cell.length_c   1.000
_cell.angle_alpha   90.00
_cell.angle_beta   90.00
_cell.angle_gamma   90.00
#
_symmetry.space_group_name_H-M   'P 1'
#
loop_
_entity.id
_entity.type
_entity.pdbx_description
1 polymer ?
#
loop_
_entity_poly.entity_id
_entity_poly.type
_entity_poly.pdbx_seq_one_letter_code
_entity_poly.pdbx_strand_id
1 'polypeptide(L)'
;MEKETKIICNQRLILKAAQSVWAANKYFVLACSQQQYRKVREHLRPENVKLVKAYEVLSDVYTAFKEVPSTDLPQITNALYHISGYFKKVLPSAARQELDMLIQVNPKEALRILESYTLHYQVDYLLNCSLWPSKRGNCFNQITALLKDKGKTYPPNTLYWNGNSVIFKQKESNDIF
;
A
#
# COMPACT_ATOMS: atom_id res chain seq x y z
N MET A 1 -26.27 20.96 4.67
CA MET A 1 -25.07 21.65 4.13
C MET A 1 -24.28 20.61 3.35
N GLU A 2 -24.45 20.55 2.03
CA GLU A 2 -23.78 19.58 1.16
C GLU A 2 -22.26 19.77 1.28
N LYS A 3 -21.54 18.75 1.76
CA LYS A 3 -20.08 18.75 1.75
C LYS A 3 -19.65 18.62 0.29
N GLU A 4 -19.18 19.72 -0.31
CA GLU A 4 -18.58 19.71 -1.66
C GLU A 4 -17.44 18.70 -1.70
N THR A 5 -17.71 17.54 -2.31
CA THR A 5 -16.68 16.56 -2.62
C THR A 5 -15.85 17.14 -3.75
N LYS A 6 -14.66 17.67 -3.44
CA LYS A 6 -13.76 18.16 -4.47
C LYS A 6 -13.19 16.96 -5.25
N ILE A 7 -13.57 16.88 -6.52
CA ILE A 7 -13.10 15.85 -7.46
C ILE A 7 -11.99 16.44 -8.33
N ILE A 8 -10.83 15.77 -8.38
CA ILE A 8 -9.72 16.10 -9.27
C ILE A 8 -9.70 15.07 -10.41
N CYS A 9 -9.89 15.55 -11.65
CA CYS A 9 -9.91 14.73 -12.87
C CYS A 9 -8.63 14.88 -13.74
N ASN A 10 -7.57 15.47 -13.20
CA ASN A 10 -6.32 15.65 -13.94
C ASN A 10 -5.59 14.31 -14.13
N GLN A 11 -5.42 13.86 -15.38
CA GLN A 11 -4.86 12.54 -15.70
C GLN A 11 -3.47 12.29 -15.09
N ARG A 12 -2.57 13.28 -15.13
CA ARG A 12 -1.22 13.15 -14.56
C ARG A 12 -1.28 12.95 -13.05
N LEU A 13 -2.20 13.65 -12.38
CA LEU A 13 -2.39 13.50 -10.94
C LEU A 13 -3.05 12.19 -10.57
N ILE A 14 -4.04 11.73 -11.33
CA ILE A 14 -4.68 10.43 -11.12
C ILE A 14 -3.65 9.31 -11.27
N LEU A 15 -2.77 9.37 -12.29
CA LEU A 15 -1.69 8.41 -12.47
C LEU A 15 -0.74 8.39 -11.26
N LYS A 16 -0.32 9.56 -10.76
CA LYS A 16 0.51 9.66 -9.55
C LYS A 16 -0.20 9.10 -8.31
N ALA A 17 -1.49 9.37 -8.16
CA ALA A 17 -2.30 8.85 -7.08
C ALA A 17 -2.38 7.31 -7.13
N ALA A 18 -2.66 6.74 -8.31
CA ALA A 18 -2.71 5.30 -8.52
C ALA A 18 -1.35 4.64 -8.22
N GLN A 19 -0.25 5.25 -8.65
CA GLN A 19 1.11 4.76 -8.35
C GLN A 19 1.42 4.79 -6.85
N SER A 20 1.02 5.86 -6.14
CA SER A 20 1.18 5.97 -4.69
C SER A 20 0.38 4.90 -3.95
N VAL A 21 -0.89 4.72 -4.32
CA VAL A 21 -1.75 3.67 -3.74
C VAL A 21 -1.19 2.28 -4.05
N TRP A 22 -0.76 2.03 -5.27
CA TRP A 22 -0.17 0.75 -5.64
C TRP A 22 1.11 0.48 -4.86
N ALA A 23 2.01 1.46 -4.74
CA ALA A 23 3.25 1.29 -3.99
C ALA A 23 3.00 0.88 -2.53
N ALA A 24 2.01 1.50 -1.88
CA ALA A 24 1.60 1.17 -0.51
C ALA A 24 1.03 -0.26 -0.40
N ASN A 25 0.16 -0.66 -1.34
CA ASN A 25 -0.63 -1.88 -1.22
C ASN A 25 -0.01 -3.12 -1.88
N LYS A 26 0.99 -2.98 -2.76
CA LYS A 26 1.48 -4.08 -3.61
C LYS A 26 1.89 -5.33 -2.82
N TYR A 27 2.53 -5.18 -1.67
CA TYR A 27 2.93 -6.33 -0.85
C TYR A 27 1.79 -6.91 0.00
N PHE A 28 0.81 -6.09 0.38
CA PHE A 28 -0.43 -6.60 0.98
C PHE A 28 -1.20 -7.46 -0.03
N VAL A 29 -1.37 -6.95 -1.25
CA VAL A 29 -2.02 -7.70 -2.35
C VAL A 29 -1.25 -8.97 -2.68
N LEU A 30 0.08 -8.91 -2.70
CA LEU A 30 0.94 -10.08 -2.91
C LEU A 30 0.74 -11.13 -1.81
N ALA A 31 0.67 -10.70 -0.55
CA ALA A 31 0.42 -11.56 0.61
C ALA A 31 -0.99 -12.18 0.57
N CYS A 32 -1.96 -11.53 -0.07
CA CYS A 32 -3.31 -12.07 -0.27
C CYS A 32 -3.35 -13.07 -1.43
N SER A 33 -2.83 -12.69 -2.61
CA SER A 33 -2.91 -13.49 -3.84
C SER A 33 -1.92 -13.04 -4.91
N GLN A 34 -1.04 -13.96 -5.32
CA GLN A 34 -0.15 -13.79 -6.47
C GLN A 34 -0.91 -13.48 -7.78
N GLN A 35 -2.12 -14.02 -7.95
CA GLN A 35 -2.93 -13.80 -9.14
C GLN A 35 -3.44 -12.35 -9.18
N GLN A 36 -3.99 -11.84 -8.07
CA GLN A 36 -4.50 -10.47 -8.01
C GLN A 36 -3.36 -9.45 -8.11
N TYR A 37 -2.23 -9.72 -7.46
CA TYR A 37 -1.01 -8.91 -7.62
C TYR A 37 -0.61 -8.74 -9.09
N ARG A 38 -0.62 -9.83 -9.86
CA ARG A 38 -0.31 -9.80 -11.30
C ARG A 38 -1.32 -8.98 -12.09
N LYS A 39 -2.62 -9.13 -11.81
CA LYS A 39 -3.68 -8.35 -12.47
C LYS A 39 -3.54 -6.84 -12.25
N VAL A 40 -3.31 -6.40 -11.00
CA VAL A 40 -3.11 -4.97 -10.71
C VAL A 40 -1.86 -4.45 -11.43
N ARG A 41 -0.75 -5.20 -11.37
CA ARG A 41 0.48 -4.83 -12.08
C ARG A 41 0.27 -4.70 -13.59
N GLU A 42 -0.52 -5.59 -14.19
CA GLU A 42 -0.87 -5.54 -15.61
C GLU A 42 -1.73 -4.30 -15.94
N HIS A 43 -2.75 -4.01 -15.13
CA HIS A 43 -3.61 -2.83 -15.31
C HIS A 43 -2.89 -1.50 -15.09
N LEU A 44 -1.76 -1.49 -14.38
CA LEU A 44 -0.96 -0.29 -14.15
C LEU A 44 0.30 -0.21 -15.03
N ARG A 45 0.38 -1.02 -16.09
CA ARG A 45 1.48 -0.93 -17.06
C ARG A 45 1.41 0.37 -17.87
N PRO A 46 2.54 1.07 -18.09
CA PRO A 46 2.56 2.35 -18.82
C PRO A 46 1.92 2.29 -20.21
N GLU A 47 2.04 1.16 -20.91
CA GLU A 47 1.58 1.01 -22.30
C GLU A 47 0.05 0.89 -22.41
N ASN A 48 -0.65 0.47 -21.34
CA ASN A 48 -2.10 0.23 -21.37
C ASN A 48 -2.70 0.37 -19.96
N VAL A 49 -2.62 1.59 -19.40
CA VAL A 49 -3.11 1.85 -18.04
C VAL A 49 -4.65 1.76 -18.01
N LYS A 50 -5.18 0.86 -17.17
CA LYS A 50 -6.61 0.66 -16.89
C LYS A 50 -6.91 0.99 -15.42
N LEU A 51 -6.96 2.28 -15.11
CA LEU A 51 -7.09 2.78 -13.73
C LEU A 51 -8.31 2.24 -12.97
N VAL A 52 -9.48 2.24 -13.60
CA VAL A 52 -10.71 1.70 -12.98
C VAL A 52 -10.56 0.21 -12.67
N LYS A 53 -10.00 -0.59 -13.60
CA LYS A 53 -9.78 -2.02 -13.38
C LYS A 53 -8.75 -2.30 -12.29
N ALA A 54 -7.67 -1.52 -12.22
CA ALA A 54 -6.73 -1.63 -11.11
C ALA A 54 -7.40 -1.30 -9.76
N TYR A 55 -8.25 -0.28 -9.73
CA TYR A 55 -8.98 0.11 -8.53
C TYR A 55 -9.98 -0.96 -8.07
N GLU A 56 -10.77 -1.52 -9.00
CA GLU A 56 -11.71 -2.62 -8.74
C GLU A 56 -10.98 -3.81 -8.10
N VAL A 57 -9.89 -4.28 -8.70
CA VAL A 57 -9.12 -5.42 -8.15
C VAL A 57 -8.57 -5.12 -6.75
N LEU A 58 -8.07 -3.90 -6.51
CA LEU A 58 -7.57 -3.51 -5.19
C LEU A 58 -8.70 -3.44 -4.15
N SER A 59 -9.87 -2.93 -4.55
CA SER A 59 -11.06 -2.86 -3.70
C SER A 59 -11.56 -4.25 -3.32
N ASP A 60 -11.57 -5.19 -4.27
CA ASP A 60 -11.99 -6.57 -4.04
C ASP A 60 -11.05 -7.28 -3.05
N VAL A 61 -9.73 -7.14 -3.27
CA VAL A 61 -8.71 -7.71 -2.36
C VAL A 61 -8.83 -7.11 -0.97
N TYR A 62 -8.96 -5.78 -0.87
CA TYR A 62 -9.12 -5.13 0.43
C TYR A 62 -10.38 -5.59 1.14
N THR A 63 -11.52 -5.65 0.45
CA THR A 63 -12.79 -6.08 1.04
C THR A 63 -12.73 -7.50 1.56
N ALA A 64 -12.07 -8.40 0.83
CA ALA A 64 -11.92 -9.80 1.22
C ALA A 64 -10.97 -10.02 2.41
N PHE A 65 -9.92 -9.20 2.56
CA PHE A 65 -8.82 -9.47 3.50
C PHE A 65 -8.61 -8.39 4.58
N LYS A 66 -9.38 -7.30 4.60
CA LYS A 66 -9.19 -6.19 5.55
C LYS A 66 -9.26 -6.62 7.03
N GLU A 67 -10.08 -7.62 7.35
CA GLU A 67 -10.23 -8.16 8.72
C GLU A 67 -9.26 -9.32 9.01
N VAL A 68 -8.54 -9.85 8.02
CA VAL A 68 -7.61 -10.97 8.19
C VAL A 68 -6.26 -10.43 8.70
N PRO A 69 -5.76 -10.82 9.88
CA PRO A 69 -4.45 -10.37 10.37
C PRO A 69 -3.36 -10.58 9.32
N SER A 70 -2.40 -9.65 9.21
CA SER A 70 -1.36 -9.73 8.17
C SER A 70 -0.55 -11.03 8.25
N THR A 71 -0.40 -11.56 9.46
CA THR A 71 0.31 -12.81 9.75
C THR A 71 -0.36 -14.05 9.18
N ASP A 72 -1.66 -13.96 8.92
CA ASP A 72 -2.51 -15.09 8.55
C ASP A 72 -2.87 -15.04 7.06
N LEU A 73 -2.28 -14.09 6.31
CA LEU A 73 -2.51 -13.94 4.88
C LEU A 73 -1.91 -15.13 4.10
N PRO A 74 -2.62 -15.69 3.10
CA PRO A 74 -2.26 -16.97 2.47
C PRO A 74 -0.86 -17.05 1.84
N GLN A 75 -0.32 -15.90 1.42
CA GLN A 75 0.96 -15.78 0.71
C GLN A 75 1.94 -14.90 1.48
N ILE A 76 1.81 -14.81 2.81
CA ILE A 76 2.63 -13.94 3.66
C ILE A 76 4.12 -14.19 3.47
N THR A 77 4.58 -15.44 3.53
CA THR A 77 5.99 -15.82 3.37
C THR A 77 6.57 -15.31 2.05
N ASN A 78 5.84 -15.45 0.95
CA ASN A 78 6.25 -14.94 -0.36
C ASN A 78 6.40 -13.42 -0.35
N ALA A 79 5.42 -12.70 0.22
CA ALA A 79 5.51 -11.24 0.35
C ALA A 79 6.70 -10.80 1.21
N LEU A 80 6.98 -11.51 2.32
CA LEU A 80 8.11 -11.19 3.19
C LEU A 80 9.46 -11.38 2.49
N TYR A 81 9.64 -12.41 1.67
CA TYR A 81 10.87 -12.56 0.87
C TYR A 81 11.07 -11.41 -0.13
N HIS A 82 9.98 -10.95 -0.76
CA HIS A 82 10.06 -9.79 -1.64
C HIS A 82 10.46 -8.51 -0.88
N ILE A 83 10.00 -8.35 0.36
CA ILE A 83 10.35 -7.22 1.21
C ILE A 83 11.79 -7.36 1.75
N SER A 84 12.22 -8.55 2.18
CA SER A 84 13.58 -8.79 2.67
C SER A 84 14.64 -8.39 1.64
N GLY A 85 14.30 -8.49 0.35
CA GLY A 85 15.11 -8.02 -0.78
C GLY A 85 15.56 -6.55 -0.69
N TYR A 86 14.77 -5.65 -0.07
CA TYR A 86 15.16 -4.24 0.09
C TYR A 86 16.32 -4.06 1.07
N PHE A 87 16.51 -5.02 1.98
CA PHE A 87 17.52 -4.93 3.02
C PHE A 87 18.86 -5.55 2.63
N LYS A 88 18.96 -6.09 1.40
CA LYS A 88 20.19 -6.76 0.90
C LYS A 88 21.45 -5.91 1.00
N LYS A 89 21.35 -4.59 0.84
CA LYS A 89 22.50 -3.67 0.87
C LYS A 89 22.83 -3.12 2.26
N VAL A 90 21.90 -3.21 3.21
CA VAL A 90 22.05 -2.59 4.54
C VAL A 90 22.26 -3.62 5.65
N LEU A 91 21.77 -4.85 5.47
CA LEU A 91 21.98 -5.94 6.42
C LEU A 91 23.23 -6.77 6.06
N PRO A 92 24.02 -7.18 7.07
CA PRO A 92 25.12 -8.11 6.89
C PRO A 92 24.61 -9.50 6.48
N SER A 93 25.50 -10.33 5.88
CA SER A 93 25.09 -11.63 5.35
C SER A 93 24.49 -12.57 6.38
N ALA A 94 25.03 -12.60 7.61
CA ALA A 94 24.52 -13.43 8.70
C ALA A 94 23.08 -13.06 9.07
N ALA A 95 22.80 -11.77 9.30
CA ALA A 95 21.46 -11.28 9.61
C ALA A 95 20.45 -11.55 8.48
N ARG A 96 20.88 -11.56 7.22
CA ARG A 96 20.01 -11.94 6.09
C ARG A 96 19.67 -13.42 6.11
N GLN A 97 20.64 -14.30 6.40
CA GLN A 97 20.40 -15.74 6.52
C GLN A 97 19.46 -16.05 7.68
N GLU A 98 19.65 -15.41 8.83
CA GLU A 98 18.75 -15.51 9.99
C GLU A 98 17.33 -15.05 9.62
N LEU A 99 17.20 -13.92 8.91
CA LEU A 99 15.92 -13.41 8.45
C LEU A 99 15.23 -14.37 7.46
N ASP A 100 15.98 -14.93 6.51
CA ASP A 100 15.44 -15.90 5.54
C ASP A 100 14.92 -17.17 6.25
N MET A 101 15.65 -17.67 7.25
CA MET A 101 15.17 -18.78 8.10
C MET A 101 13.92 -18.37 8.88
N LEU A 102 13.93 -17.18 9.49
CA LEU A 102 12.82 -16.68 10.30
C LEU A 102 11.52 -16.53 9.49
N ILE A 103 11.61 -16.09 8.23
CA ILE A 103 10.47 -15.99 7.31
C ILE A 103 9.76 -17.35 7.12
N GLN A 104 10.51 -18.46 7.16
CA GLN A 104 9.95 -19.81 7.05
C GLN A 104 9.36 -20.31 8.37
N VAL A 105 10.11 -20.16 9.47
CA VAL A 105 9.75 -20.79 10.75
C VAL A 105 8.78 -19.96 11.58
N ASN A 106 8.83 -18.64 11.45
CA ASN A 106 8.00 -17.70 12.21
C ASN A 106 7.74 -16.41 11.40
N PRO A 107 6.92 -16.47 10.35
CA PRO A 107 6.61 -15.31 9.49
C PRO A 107 6.00 -14.13 10.27
N LYS A 108 5.34 -14.40 11.40
CA LYS A 108 4.81 -13.37 12.29
C LYS A 108 5.92 -12.50 12.90
N GLU A 109 6.98 -13.12 13.39
CA GLU A 109 8.10 -12.37 13.95
C GLU A 109 8.93 -11.71 12.84
N ALA A 110 9.13 -12.40 11.70
CA ALA A 110 9.78 -11.80 10.54
C ALA A 110 9.06 -10.54 10.04
N LEU A 111 7.72 -10.52 10.04
CA LEU A 111 6.92 -9.35 9.68
C LEU A 111 7.23 -8.15 10.59
N ARG A 112 7.29 -8.35 11.91
CA ARG A 112 7.60 -7.27 12.87
C ARG A 112 9.03 -6.76 12.74
N ILE A 113 9.99 -7.66 12.54
CA ILE A 113 11.39 -7.30 12.33
C ILE A 113 11.55 -6.50 11.04
N LEU A 114 10.90 -6.91 9.95
CA LEU A 114 10.94 -6.19 8.68
C LEU A 114 10.29 -4.81 8.77
N GLU A 115 9.22 -4.66 9.55
CA GLU A 115 8.63 -3.35 9.87
C GLU A 115 9.61 -2.48 10.68
N SER A 116 10.24 -3.05 11.72
CA SER A 116 11.26 -2.35 12.52
C SER A 116 12.45 -1.91 11.67
N TYR A 117 12.98 -2.78 10.81
CA TYR A 117 14.04 -2.44 9.87
C TYR A 117 13.62 -1.37 8.87
N THR A 118 12.37 -1.40 8.39
CA THR A 118 11.84 -0.37 7.50
C THR A 118 11.92 1.02 8.16
N LEU A 119 11.55 1.11 9.44
CA LEU A 119 11.60 2.36 10.21
C LEU A 119 13.05 2.76 10.55
N HIS A 120 13.88 1.82 10.98
CA HIS A 120 15.26 2.08 11.37
C HIS A 120 16.12 2.55 10.19
N TYR A 121 16.05 1.84 9.06
CA TYR A 121 16.83 2.16 7.86
C TYR A 121 16.14 3.17 6.93
N GLN A 122 14.95 3.67 7.29
CA GLN A 122 14.17 4.63 6.50
C GLN A 122 14.00 4.19 5.04
N VAL A 123 13.53 2.95 4.84
CA VAL A 123 13.32 2.42 3.48
C VAL A 123 12.06 3.03 2.90
N ASP A 124 12.20 4.18 2.21
CA ASP A 124 11.11 5.03 1.71
C ASP A 124 9.96 4.27 1.03
N TYR A 125 10.29 3.31 0.18
CA TYR A 125 9.32 2.49 -0.57
C TYR A 125 8.43 1.61 0.33
N LEU A 126 8.88 1.33 1.54
CA LEU A 126 8.23 0.45 2.49
C LEU A 126 7.57 1.21 3.64
N LEU A 127 7.93 2.48 3.92
CA LEU A 127 7.39 3.25 5.05
C LEU A 127 5.85 3.29 5.11
N ASN A 128 5.21 3.25 3.94
CA ASN A 128 3.76 3.29 3.80
C ASN A 128 3.15 1.94 3.37
N CYS A 129 3.85 0.82 3.58
CA CYS A 129 3.35 -0.48 3.16
C CYS A 129 2.11 -0.90 3.99
N SER A 130 1.00 -1.19 3.33
CA SER A 130 -0.26 -1.59 3.98
C SER A 130 -0.20 -2.97 4.63
N LEU A 131 0.86 -3.75 4.39
CA LEU A 131 1.06 -5.06 5.03
C LEU A 131 1.46 -4.92 6.51
N TRP A 132 2.07 -3.78 6.87
CA TRP A 132 2.55 -3.48 8.21
C TRP A 132 1.42 -3.48 9.24
N PRO A 133 1.56 -4.18 10.38
CA PRO A 133 0.63 -4.11 11.49
C PRO A 133 0.24 -2.67 11.88
N SER A 134 1.20 -1.74 11.92
CA SER A 134 0.92 -0.33 12.26
C SER A 134 0.13 0.44 11.18
N LYS A 135 0.00 -0.11 9.97
CA LYS A 135 -0.71 0.50 8.83
C LYS A 135 -2.04 -0.17 8.52
N ARG A 136 -2.35 -1.31 9.16
CA ARG A 136 -3.64 -1.98 9.02
C ARG A 136 -4.76 -1.06 9.52
N GLY A 137 -5.92 -1.13 8.87
CA GLY A 137 -7.08 -0.27 9.16
C GLY A 137 -7.12 1.03 8.34
N ASN A 138 -6.02 1.44 7.70
CA ASN A 138 -6.04 2.55 6.76
C ASN A 138 -6.84 2.19 5.50
N CYS A 139 -7.53 3.18 4.91
CA CYS A 139 -8.23 2.96 3.65
C CYS A 139 -7.22 2.61 2.54
N PHE A 140 -7.45 1.52 1.81
CA PHE A 140 -6.51 1.06 0.77
C PHE A 140 -6.23 2.14 -0.29
N ASN A 141 -7.22 2.96 -0.60
CA ASN A 141 -7.15 3.97 -1.64
C ASN A 141 -6.66 5.34 -1.17
N GLN A 142 -6.21 5.46 0.10
CA GLN A 142 -5.60 6.68 0.62
C GLN A 142 -4.25 6.94 -0.07
N ILE A 143 -4.05 8.16 -0.53
CA ILE A 143 -2.83 8.58 -1.23
C ILE A 143 -1.79 9.00 -0.20
N THR A 144 -0.67 8.28 -0.17
CA THR A 144 0.42 8.49 0.80
C THR A 144 1.49 9.45 0.30
N ALA A 145 1.40 9.88 -0.97
CA ALA A 145 2.29 10.86 -1.57
C ALA A 145 1.72 12.28 -1.51
N LEU A 146 2.61 13.27 -1.45
CA LEU A 146 2.26 14.67 -1.65
C LEU A 146 1.90 14.92 -3.12
N LEU A 147 0.76 15.58 -3.35
CA LEU A 147 0.31 15.96 -4.69
C LEU A 147 0.30 17.48 -4.86
N LYS A 148 0.52 17.96 -6.08
CA LYS A 148 0.47 19.39 -6.43
C LYS A 148 -0.40 19.59 -7.66
N ASP A 149 -1.44 20.43 -7.56
CA ASP A 149 -2.32 20.79 -8.67
C ASP A 149 -2.54 22.30 -8.70
N LYS A 150 -2.28 22.94 -9.85
CA LYS A 150 -2.57 24.37 -10.09
C LYS A 150 -2.12 25.30 -8.93
N GLY A 151 -0.88 25.13 -8.45
CA GLY A 151 -0.32 25.92 -7.34
C GLY A 151 -0.78 25.49 -5.94
N LYS A 152 -1.79 24.63 -5.81
CA LYS A 152 -2.21 24.05 -4.55
C LYS A 152 -1.40 22.79 -4.24
N THR A 153 -0.92 22.69 -3.01
CA THR A 153 -0.28 21.48 -2.48
C THR A 153 -1.26 20.71 -1.61
N TYR A 154 -1.33 19.39 -1.81
CA TYR A 154 -2.14 18.47 -1.04
C TYR A 154 -1.21 17.58 -0.22
N PRO A 155 -1.27 17.65 1.12
CA PRO A 155 -0.43 16.82 1.98
C PRO A 155 -0.72 15.32 1.79
N PRO A 156 0.25 14.43 2.08
CA PRO A 156 0.01 13.00 2.23
C PRO A 156 -1.22 12.69 3.08
N ASN A 157 -1.89 11.58 2.78
CA ASN A 157 -3.02 11.03 3.54
C ASN A 157 -4.29 11.89 3.57
N THR A 158 -4.37 12.97 2.77
CA THR A 158 -5.55 13.85 2.69
C THR A 158 -6.48 13.55 1.52
N LEU A 159 -5.99 12.81 0.53
CA LEU A 159 -6.70 12.50 -0.70
C LEU A 159 -6.84 10.99 -0.89
N TYR A 160 -7.84 10.60 -1.67
CA TYR A 160 -8.15 9.22 -1.98
C TYR A 160 -8.26 9.05 -3.48
N TRP A 161 -7.63 8.00 -4.00
CA TRP A 161 -7.77 7.62 -5.40
C TRP A 161 -9.10 6.87 -5.59
N ASN A 162 -9.79 7.11 -6.70
CA ASN A 162 -11.04 6.43 -7.04
C ASN A 162 -11.10 6.20 -8.55
N GLY A 163 -10.27 5.27 -9.04
CA GLY A 163 -10.17 4.93 -10.46
C GLY A 163 -9.75 6.12 -11.34
N ASN A 164 -10.72 6.76 -11.99
CA ASN A 164 -10.50 7.90 -12.88
C ASN A 164 -10.58 9.26 -12.17
N SER A 165 -10.53 9.28 -10.84
CA SER A 165 -10.62 10.51 -10.06
C SER A 165 -9.79 10.45 -8.79
N VAL A 166 -9.52 11.62 -8.22
CA VAL A 166 -9.01 11.77 -6.86
C VAL A 166 -10.01 12.61 -6.06
N ILE A 167 -10.38 12.14 -4.87
CA ILE A 167 -11.42 12.73 -4.03
C ILE A 167 -10.86 13.16 -2.66
N PHE A 168 -11.48 14.17 -2.08
CA PHE A 168 -11.27 14.57 -0.69
C PHE A 168 -12.34 13.92 0.19
N LYS A 169 -11.97 13.10 1.18
CA LYS A 169 -12.88 12.79 2.29
C LYS A 169 -12.51 13.70 3.46
N GLN A 170 -13.41 14.58 3.86
CA GLN A 170 -13.35 15.13 5.21
C GLN A 170 -13.53 13.94 6.17
N LYS A 171 -12.63 13.81 7.16
CA LYS A 171 -12.91 12.99 8.35
C LYS A 171 -14.32 13.36 8.83
N GLU A 172 -15.20 12.39 8.98
CA GLU A 172 -16.35 12.60 9.84
C GLU A 172 -15.77 12.93 11.21
N SER A 173 -15.98 14.17 11.65
CA SER A 173 -15.94 14.50 13.05
C SER A 173 -16.98 13.59 13.69
N ASN A 174 -16.54 12.47 14.28
CA ASN A 174 -17.36 11.85 15.30
C ASN A 174 -17.35 12.82 16.46
N ASP A 175 -18.34 13.70 16.47
CA ASP A 175 -18.87 14.27 17.70
C ASP A 175 -19.23 13.08 18.60
N ILE A 176 -18.47 12.92 19.68
CA ILE A 176 -18.86 12.05 20.79
C ILE A 176 -19.36 12.99 21.87
N PHE A 177 -20.69 13.06 21.99
CA PHE A 177 -21.39 13.39 23.22
C PHE A 177 -21.13 12.32 24.28
#